data_AF-A0A3C1NLV2-F1
#
_entry.id   AF-A0A3C1NLV2-F1
#
_cell.length_a   1.000
_cell.length_b   1.000
_cell.length_c   1.000
_cell.angle_alpha   90.00
_cell.angle_beta   90.00
_cell.angle_gamma   90.00
#
_symmetry.space_group_name_H-M   'P 1'
#
loop_
_entity.id
_entity.type
_entity.pdbx_description
1 polymer ?
#
loop_
_entity_poly.entity_id
_entity_poly.type
_entity_poly.pdbx_seq_one_letter_code
_entity_poly.pdbx_strand_id
1 'polypeptide(L)'
;LLAATTTIFLLSLAGIPLTAGFLSKFYMLKAALATGKNLWLVIFAVLMAAVSAYYYFRVIQAMYFKEPGTSSLHNSAGKSGFQALLVVLAILILILGVYPEFLIGWMYHL
;
A
#
# COMPACT_ATOMS: atom_id res chain seq x y z
N LEU A 1 -6.99 -8.47 13.89
CA LEU A 1 -5.57 -8.46 13.45
C LEU A 1 -5.44 -8.57 11.94
N LEU A 2 -5.84 -9.68 11.31
CA LEU A 2 -5.73 -9.83 9.85
C LEU A 2 -6.39 -8.70 9.05
N ALA A 3 -7.66 -8.37 9.33
CA ALA A 3 -8.37 -7.28 8.65
C ALA A 3 -7.67 -5.91 8.83
N ALA A 4 -7.12 -5.63 10.01
CA ALA A 4 -6.40 -4.39 10.28
C ALA A 4 -5.06 -4.33 9.51
N THR A 5 -4.28 -5.40 9.52
CA THR A 5 -3.02 -5.46 8.78
C THR A 5 -3.23 -5.40 7.27
N THR A 6 -4.23 -6.12 6.74
CA THR A 6 -4.58 -6.05 5.32
C THR A 6 -5.08 -4.66 4.93
N THR A 7 -5.79 -3.97 5.83
CA THR A 7 -6.18 -2.58 5.62
C THR A 7 -4.96 -1.67 5.50
N ILE A 8 -3.95 -1.81 6.38
CA ILE A 8 -2.69 -1.04 6.27
C ILE A 8 -2.00 -1.30 4.93
N PHE A 9 -1.97 -2.56 4.47
CA PHE A 9 -1.40 -2.90 3.17
C PHE A 9 -2.18 -2.30 2.00
N LEU A 10 -3.51 -2.35 2.05
CA LEU A 10 -4.37 -1.76 1.01
C LEU A 10 -4.27 -0.22 1.01
N LEU A 11 -4.15 0.42 2.17
CA LEU A 11 -3.86 1.85 2.29
C LEU A 11 -2.51 2.20 1.68
N SER A 12 -1.49 1.35 1.91
CA SER A 12 -0.18 1.54 1.31
C SER A 12 -0.22 1.40 -0.21
N LEU A 13 -0.95 0.42 -0.72
CA LEU A 13 -1.11 0.20 -2.15
C LEU A 13 -1.92 1.34 -2.82
N ALA A 14 -2.93 1.86 -2.11
CA ALA A 14 -3.68 3.04 -2.53
C ALA A 14 -2.76 4.27 -2.65
N GLY A 15 -1.74 4.35 -1.81
CA GLY A 15 -0.81 5.47 -1.78
C GLY A 15 -1.35 6.60 -0.92
N ILE A 16 -1.73 6.31 0.33
CA ILE A 16 -1.97 7.36 1.32
C ILE A 16 -0.63 8.02 1.68
N PRO A 17 -0.56 9.37 1.83
CA PRO A 17 0.69 10.14 2.00
C PRO A 17 1.62 9.71 3.16
N LEU A 18 1.17 8.83 4.07
CA LEU A 18 1.97 8.27 5.16
C LEU A 18 2.58 6.89 4.85
N THR A 19 2.41 6.39 3.63
CA THR A 19 2.77 5.00 3.26
C THR A 19 3.83 4.97 2.17
N ALA A 20 4.68 3.94 2.19
CA ALA A 20 5.74 3.74 1.20
C ALA A 20 5.22 3.73 -0.25
N GLY A 21 4.00 3.22 -0.48
CA GLY A 21 3.41 3.16 -1.82
C GLY A 21 3.03 4.52 -2.41
N PHE A 22 2.77 5.55 -1.59
CA PHE A 22 2.59 6.92 -2.10
C PHE A 22 3.92 7.48 -2.61
N LEU A 23 4.96 7.39 -1.78
CA LEU A 23 6.27 7.92 -2.11
C LEU A 23 6.84 7.29 -3.37
N SER A 24 6.71 5.97 -3.53
CA SER A 24 7.10 5.26 -4.76
C SER A 24 6.47 5.88 -6.01
N LYS A 25 5.14 6.04 -6.03
CA LYS A 25 4.42 6.67 -7.16
C LYS A 25 4.82 8.14 -7.34
N PHE A 26 4.98 8.89 -6.24
CA PHE A 26 5.36 10.31 -6.29
C PHE A 26 6.75 10.52 -6.89
N TYR A 27 7.77 9.78 -6.43
CA TYR A 27 9.12 9.87 -6.99
C TYR A 27 9.16 9.41 -8.46
N MET A 28 8.43 8.34 -8.80
CA MET A 28 8.30 7.88 -10.18
C MET A 28 7.70 8.95 -11.10
N LEU A 29 6.59 9.57 -10.69
CA LEU A 29 5.94 10.65 -11.44
C LEU A 29 6.85 11.87 -11.53
N LYS A 30 7.54 12.24 -10.44
CA LYS A 30 8.50 13.36 -10.43
C LYS A 30 9.64 13.14 -11.43
N ALA A 31 10.19 11.94 -11.51
CA ALA A 31 11.22 11.58 -12.49
C ALA A 31 10.69 11.60 -13.94
N ALA A 32 9.47 11.09 -14.15
CA ALA A 32 8.81 11.13 -15.46
C ALA A 32 8.53 12.57 -15.94
N LEU A 33 8.08 13.44 -15.02
CA LEU A 33 7.89 14.88 -15.26
C LEU A 33 9.21 15.59 -15.58
N ALA A 34 10.30 15.28 -14.86
CA ALA A 34 11.62 15.89 -15.11
C ALA A 34 12.18 15.58 -16.50
N THR A 35 11.77 14.46 -17.11
CA THR A 35 12.19 14.09 -18.47
C THR A 35 11.44 14.88 -19.56
N GLY A 36 10.29 15.50 -19.23
CA GLY A 36 9.53 16.45 -20.06
C GLY A 36 8.87 15.88 -21.33
N LYS A 37 9.27 14.69 -21.81
CA LYS A 37 8.84 14.13 -23.09
C LYS A 37 7.48 13.42 -23.06
N ASN A 38 6.99 13.03 -21.89
CA ASN A 38 5.93 12.03 -21.72
C ASN A 38 4.81 12.47 -20.76
N LEU A 39 4.35 13.73 -20.85
CA LEU A 39 3.31 14.27 -19.95
C LEU A 39 2.00 13.47 -19.99
N TRP A 40 1.62 12.93 -21.16
CA TRP A 40 0.41 12.10 -21.30
C TRP A 40 0.48 10.83 -20.43
N LEU A 41 1.65 10.20 -20.33
CA LEU A 41 1.87 9.01 -19.49
C LEU A 41 1.73 9.34 -18.00
N VAL A 42 2.18 10.53 -17.58
CA VAL A 42 2.03 11.01 -16.20
C VAL A 42 0.55 11.17 -15.85
N ILE A 43 -0.23 11.83 -16.72
CA ILE A 43 -1.68 12.00 -16.53
C ILE A 43 -2.36 10.63 -16.46
N PHE A 44 -2.04 9.72 -17.39
CA PHE A 44 -2.58 8.37 -17.40
C PHE A 44 -2.25 7.58 -16.12
N ALA A 45 -1.00 7.67 -15.65
CA ALA A 45 -0.57 7.01 -14.41
C ALA A 45 -1.31 7.55 -13.18
N VAL A 46 -1.55 8.86 -13.10
CA VAL A 46 -2.34 9.47 -12.02
C VAL A 46 -3.79 9.00 -12.05
N LEU A 47 -4.40 8.92 -13.23
CA LEU A 47 -5.77 8.39 -13.37
C LEU A 47 -5.87 6.92 -12.94
N MET A 48 -4.92 6.08 -13.37
CA MET A 48 -4.87 4.67 -12.93
C MET A 48 -4.64 4.54 -11.42
N ALA A 49 -3.85 5.44 -10.82
CA ALA A 49 -3.67 5.51 -9.38
C ALA A 49 -4.98 5.86 -8.65
N ALA A 50 -5.78 6.79 -9.19
CA ALA A 50 -7.08 7.15 -8.62
C ALA A 50 -8.10 6.00 -8.73
N VAL A 51 -8.14 5.31 -9.89
CA VAL A 51 -9.02 4.15 -10.10
C VAL A 51 -8.67 3.02 -9.13
N SER A 52 -7.38 2.69 -8.99
CA SER A 52 -6.93 1.66 -8.06
C SER A 52 -7.26 1.99 -6.60
N ALA A 53 -7.12 3.26 -6.18
CA ALA A 53 -7.52 3.70 -4.85
C ALA A 53 -9.01 3.39 -4.56
N TYR A 54 -9.91 3.68 -5.52
CA TYR A 54 -11.33 3.35 -5.39
C TYR A 54 -11.57 1.85 -5.17
N TYR A 55 -10.91 0.99 -5.95
CA TYR A 55 -11.01 -0.47 -5.78
C TYR A 55 -10.52 -0.92 -4.40
N TYR A 56 -9.44 -0.33 -3.87
CA TYR A 56 -8.91 -0.72 -2.56
C TYR A 56 -9.83 -0.31 -1.42
N PHE A 57 -10.43 0.89 -1.47
CA PHE A 57 -11.44 1.30 -0.48
C PHE A 57 -12.67 0.38 -0.50
N ARG A 58 -13.11 -0.05 -1.69
CA ARG A 58 -14.22 -1.00 -1.81
C ARG A 58 -13.91 -2.35 -1.14
N VAL A 59 -12.65 -2.83 -1.23
CA VAL A 59 -12.23 -4.06 -0.53
C VAL A 59 -12.22 -3.87 0.97
N ILE A 60 -11.71 -2.74 1.48
CA ILE A 60 -11.72 -2.42 2.91
C ILE A 60 -13.16 -2.36 3.43
N GLN A 61 -14.06 -1.71 2.69
CA GLN A 61 -15.48 -1.64 3.05
C GLN A 61 -16.09 -3.04 3.08
N ALA A 62 -15.82 -3.89 2.09
CA ALA A 62 -16.30 -5.27 2.07
C ALA A 62 -15.73 -6.14 3.20
N MET A 63 -14.56 -5.82 3.75
CA MET A 63 -13.98 -6.53 4.90
C MET A 63 -14.64 -6.16 6.23
N TYR A 64 -15.06 -4.90 6.41
CA TYR A 64 -15.60 -4.41 7.69
C TYR A 64 -17.14 -4.40 7.74
N PHE A 65 -17.82 -4.20 6.61
CA PHE A 65 -19.27 -4.00 6.56
C PHE A 65 -20.04 -5.20 6.00
N LYS A 66 -19.36 -6.28 5.60
CA LYS A 66 -20.04 -7.50 5.12
C LYS A 66 -20.34 -8.39 6.31
N GLU A 67 -21.63 -8.61 6.56
CA GLU A 67 -22.09 -9.55 7.59
C GLU A 67 -21.57 -10.97 7.29
N PRO A 68 -21.11 -11.72 8.30
CA PRO A 68 -20.67 -13.08 8.11
C PRO A 68 -21.87 -13.93 7.64
N GLY A 69 -21.82 -14.40 6.40
CA GLY A 69 -22.75 -15.41 5.91
C GLY A 69 -22.65 -16.67 6.78
N THR A 70 -23.71 -17.49 6.76
CA THR A 70 -23.89 -18.71 7.58
C THR A 70 -22.75 -19.74 7.48
N SER A 71 -21.84 -19.60 6.52
CA SER A 71 -20.50 -20.19 6.55
C SER A 71 -19.58 -19.36 7.47
N SER A 72 -19.75 -19.53 8.78
CA SER A 72 -18.74 -19.11 9.76
C SER A 72 -17.39 -19.69 9.31
N LEU A 73 -16.53 -18.80 8.78
CA LEU A 73 -15.19 -19.14 8.38
C LEU A 73 -14.55 -19.78 9.61
N HIS A 74 -14.12 -21.03 9.45
CA HIS A 74 -13.33 -21.73 10.46
C HIS A 74 -12.31 -20.74 11.00
N ASN A 75 -12.41 -20.43 12.29
CA ASN A 75 -11.36 -19.75 13.04
C ASN A 75 -10.17 -20.70 13.10
N SER A 76 -9.52 -20.93 11.96
CA SER A 76 -8.17 -21.45 11.91
C SER A 76 -7.35 -20.39 12.60
N ALA A 77 -7.12 -20.57 13.90
CA ALA A 77 -6.18 -19.79 14.68
C ALA A 77 -4.90 -19.71 13.84
N GLY A 78 -4.71 -18.57 13.17
CA GLY A 78 -3.60 -18.41 12.25
C GLY A 78 -2.33 -18.73 13.03
N LYS A 79 -1.49 -19.64 12.52
CA LYS A 79 -0.21 -19.99 13.16
C LYS A 79 0.46 -18.70 13.61
N SER A 80 0.78 -18.57 14.89
CA SER A 80 1.24 -17.34 15.53
C SER A 80 2.35 -16.62 14.72
N GLY A 81 3.23 -17.38 14.07
CA GLY A 81 4.27 -16.83 13.17
C GLY A 81 3.75 -16.07 11.95
N PHE A 82 2.61 -16.44 11.36
CA PHE A 82 2.03 -15.72 10.22
C PHE A 82 1.49 -14.35 10.63
N GLN A 83 0.84 -14.26 11.79
CA GLN A 83 0.35 -12.99 12.32
C GLN A 83 1.50 -12.05 12.69
N ALA A 84 2.58 -12.59 13.28
CA ALA A 84 3.78 -11.81 13.58
C ALA A 84 4.41 -11.24 12.30
N LEU A 85 4.55 -12.06 11.24
CA LEU A 85 5.09 -11.63 9.96
C LEU A 85 4.28 -10.48 9.34
N LEU A 86 2.95 -10.58 9.37
CA LEU A 86 2.05 -9.53 8.87
C LEU A 86 2.29 -8.20 9.59
N VAL A 87 2.40 -8.22 10.91
CA VAL A 87 2.64 -7.02 11.72
C VAL A 87 4.02 -6.42 11.41
N VAL A 88 5.06 -7.25 11.32
CA VAL A 88 6.41 -6.80 10.95
C VAL A 88 6.42 -6.11 9.58
N LEU A 89 5.77 -6.70 8.58
CA LEU A 89 5.65 -6.10 7.25
C LEU A 89 4.86 -4.77 7.27
N ALA A 90 3.80 -4.68 8.08
CA ALA A 90 3.03 -3.45 8.21
C ALA A 90 3.87 -2.33 8.83
N ILE A 91 4.63 -2.64 9.87
CA ILE A 91 5.57 -1.71 10.51
C ILE A 91 6.63 -1.29 9.50
N LEU A 92 7.21 -2.23 8.74
CA LEU A 92 8.21 -1.93 7.72
C LEU A 92 7.69 -0.94 6.66
N ILE A 93 6.46 -1.14 6.17
CA ILE A 93 5.82 -0.25 5.19
C ILE A 93 5.62 1.17 5.75
N LEU A 94 5.26 1.28 7.03
CA LEU A 94 5.12 2.58 7.68
C LEU A 94 6.48 3.26 7.89
N ILE A 95 7.50 2.51 8.34
CA ILE A 95 8.86 3.04 8.52
C ILE A 95 9.43 3.53 7.18
N LEU A 96 9.32 2.74 6.12
CA LEU A 96 9.72 3.16 4.76
C LEU A 96 8.92 4.37 4.27
N GLY A 97 7.64 4.45 4.63
CA GLY A 97 6.76 5.56 4.28
C GLY A 97 7.15 6.86 4.98
N VAL A 98 7.59 6.80 6.24
CA VAL A 98 8.00 7.98 7.02
C VAL A 98 9.45 8.37 6.74
N TYR A 99 10.33 7.38 6.53
CA TYR A 99 11.76 7.55 6.31
C TYR A 99 12.22 6.91 4.98
N PRO A 100 11.82 7.46 3.82
CA PRO A 100 12.30 6.98 2.52
C PRO A 100 13.80 7.19 2.30
N GLU A 101 14.38 8.18 2.98
CA GLU A 101 15.80 8.54 2.88
C GLU A 101 16.73 7.38 3.29
N PHE A 102 16.28 6.47 4.16
CA PHE A 102 17.07 5.28 4.52
C PHE A 102 17.34 4.38 3.30
N LEU A 103 16.33 4.17 2.45
CA LEU A 103 16.47 3.37 1.23
C LEU A 103 17.22 4.10 0.13
N ILE A 104 16.88 5.37 -0.07
CA ILE A 104 17.46 6.19 -1.14
C ILE A 104 18.95 6.41 -0.86
N GLY A 105 19.32 6.69 0.39
CA GLY A 105 20.72 6.82 0.81
C GLY A 105 21.53 5.53 0.62
N TRP A 106 20.94 4.36 0.84
CA TRP A 106 21.59 3.08 0.55
C TRP A 106 21.83 2.88 -0.96
N MET A 107 20.86 3.27 -1.80
CA MET A 107 21.01 3.19 -3.26
C MET A 107 22.05 4.14 -3.84
N TYR A 108 22.28 5.31 -3.23
CA TYR A 108 23.33 6.25 -3.69
C TYR A 108 24.76 5.83 -3.31
N HIS A 109 24.91 4.90 -2.37
CA HIS A 109 26.20 4.38 -1.92
C HIS A 109 26.62 3.06 -2.62
N LEU A 110 25.76 2.48 -3.46
CA LEU A 110 26.02 1.33 -4.33
C LEU A 110 26.49 1.79 -5.72
#